data_AF-A0A383AHH4-F1
#
_entry.id   AF-A0A383AHH4-F1
#
_cell.length_a   1.000
_cell.length_b   1.000
_cell.length_c   1.000
_cell.angle_alpha   90.00
_cell.angle_beta   90.00
_cell.angle_gamma   90.00
#
_symmetry.space_group_name_H-M   'P 1'
#
loop_
_entity.id
_entity.type
_entity.pdbx_description
1 polymer ?
#
loop_
_entity_poly.entity_id
_entity_poly.type
_entity_poly.pdbx_seq_one_letter_code
_entity_poly.pdbx_strand_id
1 'polypeptide(L)' 'MAMGMEQYDAIVVGAGGMGSAALYHLARRGVRACAVERFAIAHDRGSSHGDS' A
#
# COMPACT_ATOMS: atom_id res chain seq x y z
N MET A 1 10.18 -20.51 16.61
CA MET A 1 10.15 -19.03 16.60
C MET A 1 8.69 -18.63 16.56
N ALA A 2 8.19 -17.91 17.56
CA ALA A 2 6.83 -17.38 17.49
C ALA A 2 6.86 -16.24 16.45
N MET A 3 6.14 -16.38 15.34
CA MET A 3 5.90 -15.24 14.47
C MET A 3 5.00 -14.27 15.24
N GLY A 4 5.57 -13.15 15.67
CA GLY A 4 4.80 -12.06 16.25
C GLY A 4 3.78 -11.59 15.22
N MET A 5 2.50 -11.61 15.60
CA MET A 5 1.44 -11.04 14.78
C MET A 5 1.58 -9.52 14.84
N GLU A 6 2.21 -8.91 13.85
CA GLU A 6 2.28 -7.46 13.73
C GLU A 6 0.86 -6.91 13.53
N GLN A 7 0.40 -6.13 14.51
CA GLN A 7 -0.89 -5.43 14.42
C GLN A 7 -0.73 -4.11 13.66
N TYR A 8 -1.62 -3.91 12.69
CA TYR A 8 -1.74 -2.66 11.94
C TYR A 8 -3.10 -2.03 12.23
N ASP A 9 -3.12 -0.72 12.37
CA ASP A 9 -4.34 0.06 12.56
C ASP A 9 -5.12 0.22 11.24
N ALA A 10 -4.41 0.15 10.10
CA ALA A 10 -4.98 0.25 8.77
C ALA A 10 -4.19 -0.58 7.74
N ILE A 11 -4.91 -1.16 6.78
CA ILE A 11 -4.32 -1.86 5.63
C ILE A 11 -4.85 -1.20 4.35
N VAL A 12 -3.94 -0.76 3.48
CA VAL A 12 -4.27 -0.24 2.15
C VAL A 12 -4.19 -1.37 1.13
N VAL A 13 -5.29 -1.63 0.43
CA VAL A 13 -5.32 -2.63 -0.65
C VAL A 13 -5.05 -1.93 -1.98
N GLY A 14 -3.94 -2.30 -2.63
CA GLY A 14 -3.38 -1.66 -3.81
C GLY A 14 -2.36 -0.58 -3.45
N ALA A 15 -1.16 -0.65 -4.03
CA ALA A 15 -0.05 0.30 -3.84
C ALA A 15 0.27 1.13 -5.10
N GLY A 16 -0.71 1.31 -5.99
CA GLY A 16 -0.64 2.29 -7.08
C GLY A 16 -0.60 3.74 -6.58
N GLY A 17 -0.77 4.73 -7.48
CA GLY A 17 -0.62 6.16 -7.13
C GLY A 17 -1.47 6.61 -5.92
N MET A 18 -2.76 6.28 -5.90
CA MET A 18 -3.64 6.65 -4.78
C MET A 18 -3.37 5.84 -3.51
N GLY A 19 -3.08 4.54 -3.65
CA GLY A 19 -2.80 3.67 -2.52
C GLY A 19 -1.51 4.03 -1.79
N SER A 20 -0.45 4.33 -2.55
CA SER A 20 0.82 4.83 -2.01
C SER A 20 0.69 6.22 -1.37
N ALA A 21 -0.08 7.12 -1.97
CA ALA A 21 -0.40 8.41 -1.35
C ALA A 21 -1.17 8.24 -0.02
N ALA A 22 -2.16 7.35 0.02
CA ALA A 22 -2.90 7.03 1.24
C ALA A 22 -1.98 6.46 2.32
N LEU A 23 -1.14 5.48 1.98
CA LEU A 23 -0.16 4.90 2.89
C LEU A 23 0.81 5.96 3.45
N TYR A 24 1.34 6.82 2.57
CA TYR A 24 2.23 7.92 2.98
C TYR A 24 1.56 8.85 4.00
N HIS A 25 0.33 9.28 3.73
CA HIS A 25 -0.39 10.18 4.64
C HIS A 25 -0.80 9.52 5.95
N LEU A 26 -1.13 8.21 5.95
CA LEU A 26 -1.38 7.44 7.17
C LEU A 26 -0.10 7.34 8.03
N ALA A 27 1.00 6.91 7.42
CA ALA A 27 2.28 6.80 8.11
C ALA A 27 2.77 8.15 8.66
N ARG A 28 2.61 9.24 7.89
CA ARG A 28 2.97 10.60 8.34
C ARG A 28 2.15 11.09 9.54
N ARG A 29 0.97 10.51 9.78
CA ARG A 29 0.12 10.79 10.95
C ARG A 29 0.41 9.86 12.13
N GLY A 30 1.40 8.97 12.02
CA GLY A 30 1.76 8.01 13.07
C GLY A 30 0.87 6.76 13.10
N VAL A 31 0.03 6.55 12.07
CA VAL A 31 -0.79 5.33 11.97
C VAL A 31 0.11 4.17 11.58
N ARG A 32 0.04 3.04 12.30
CA ARG A 32 0.72 1.81 11.89
C ARG A 32 -0.02 1.20 10.72
N ALA A 33 0.37 1.57 9.51
CA ALA A 33 -0.27 1.13 8.28
C ALA A 33 0.67 0.29 7.41
N CYS A 34 0.11 -0.69 6.71
CA CYS A 34 0.80 -1.39 5.62
C CYS A 34 -0.03 -1.34 4.33
N ALA A 35 0.60 -1.59 3.20
CA ALA A 35 -0.08 -1.76 1.93
C ALA A 35 0.20 -3.15 1.36
N VAL A 36 -0.81 -3.73 0.72
CA VAL A 36 -0.70 -4.99 0.00
C VAL A 36 -0.98 -4.71 -1.48
N GLU A 37 -0.03 -5.09 -2.33
CA GLU A 37 -0.14 -4.99 -3.78
C GLU A 37 0.00 -6.39 -4.40
N ARG A 38 -0.83 -6.69 -5.39
CA ARG A 38 -0.83 -8.00 -6.04
C ARG A 38 0.29 -8.15 -7.07
N PHE A 39 0.87 -7.05 -7.51
CA PHE A 39 1.94 -6.99 -8.48
C PHE A 39 3.24 -6.42 -7.87
N ALA A 40 4.35 -6.51 -8.59
CA ALA A 40 5.57 -5.83 -8.19
C ALA A 40 5.35 -4.31 -8.25
N ILE A 41 6.01 -3.55 -7.36
CA ILE A 41 6.02 -2.08 -7.44
C ILE A 41 6.54 -1.65 -8.82
N ALA A 42 5.93 -0.60 -9.38
CA ALA A 42 6.20 -0.09 -10.72
C ALA A 42 5.80 -1.05 -11.87
N HIS A 43 4.77 -1.88 -11.66
CA HIS A 43 4.16 -2.64 -12.75
C HIS A 43 3.39 -1.74 -13.75
N ASP A 44 3.28 -2.22 -14.98
CA ASP A 44 2.58 -1.59 -16.11
C ASP A 44 1.05 -1.72 -16.03
N ARG A 45 0.51 -2.63 -15.20
CA ARG A 45 -0.94 -2.86 -15.06
C ARG A 45 -1.71 -1.83 -14.21
N GLY A 46 -1.13 -0.66 -13.95
CA GLY A 46 -1.77 0.41 -13.19
C GLY A 46 -2.66 1.26 -14.08
N SER A 47 -3.75 1.82 -13.54
CA SER A 47 -4.64 2.73 -14.30
C SER A 47 -3.95 4.00 -14.83
N SER A 48 -2.77 4.34 -14.29
CA SER A 48 -1.91 5.44 -14.79
C SER A 48 -1.17 5.12 -16.09
N HIS A 49 -1.18 3.86 -16.54
CA HIS A 49 -0.60 3.40 -17.81
C HIS A 49 -1.66 2.86 -18.78
N GLY A 50 -2.96 3.08 -18.48
CA GLY A 50 -4.02 2.79 -19.43
C GLY A 50 -3.94 3.80 -20.57
N ASP A 51 -3.61 3.34 -21.78
CA ASP A 51 -3.86 4.08 -23.01
C ASP A 51 -5.32 4.61 -22.98
N SER A 52 -5.47 5.90 -23.28
CA SER A 52 -6.78 6.50 -23.61
C SER A 52 -7.08 6.29 -25.08
#